data_AF-A0A2J6TK51-F1
#
_entry.id   AF-A0A2J6TK51-F1
#
_cell.length_a   1.000
_cell.length_b   1.000
_cell.length_c   1.000
_cell.angle_alpha   90.00
_cell.angle_beta   90.00
_cell.angle_gamma   90.00
#
_symmetry.space_group_name_H-M   'P 1'
#
loop_
_entity.id
_entity.type
_entity.pdbx_description
1 polymer ?
#
loop_
_entity_poly.entity_id
_entity_poly.type
_entity_poly.pdbx_seq_one_letter_code
_entity_poly.pdbx_strand_id
1 'polypeptide(L)'
;MSSEMALSPVFTIFMSLPSELRIKIWRCSFPGPRVVPVRFQRSSNQYTSNSAPPPLLYVCSESRSLFLSTYTKFILSPKYDSAVFINFNIDTIFFDNLECSPDGDLSLDLARSPHSGRILSCAIDSQVWEVLRVFKYDSLSEVMRMPNLKTIALVMLRDYDGGGLDRIQAEKYGRENTLIRMNSNTVESEIMHVQGYVDNLRADLKQRVGNVPNVQLWLL
;
A
#
# COMPACT_ATOMS: atom_id res chain seq x y z
N MET A 1 -5.09 52.59 20.12
CA MET A 1 -5.65 51.34 19.54
C MET A 1 -4.71 50.21 19.89
N SER A 2 -4.87 49.63 21.07
CA SER A 2 -4.06 48.51 21.53
C SER A 2 -4.76 47.22 21.08
N SER A 3 -4.16 46.52 20.13
CA SER A 3 -4.66 45.23 19.65
C SER A 3 -4.35 44.18 20.71
N GLU A 4 -5.39 43.73 21.39
CA GLU A 4 -5.36 42.61 22.33
C GLU A 4 -5.21 41.32 21.51
N MET A 5 -3.99 40.80 21.42
CA MET A 5 -3.73 39.47 20.86
C MET A 5 -4.29 38.42 21.83
N ALA A 6 -5.51 37.97 21.58
CA ALA A 6 -6.09 36.85 22.30
C ALA A 6 -5.20 35.61 22.12
N LEU A 7 -4.58 35.15 23.21
CA LEU A 7 -3.83 33.90 23.28
C LEU A 7 -4.79 32.74 22.99
N SER A 8 -4.48 31.93 21.98
CA SER A 8 -5.21 30.69 21.71
C SER A 8 -5.14 29.78 22.94
N PRO A 9 -6.27 29.19 23.40
CA PRO A 9 -6.25 28.32 24.56
C PRO A 9 -5.35 27.10 24.31
N VAL A 10 -4.36 26.88 25.17
CA VAL A 10 -3.43 25.75 25.09
C VAL A 10 -3.92 24.63 26.01
N PHE A 11 -4.07 23.42 25.47
CA PHE A 11 -4.41 22.24 26.27
C PHE A 11 -3.16 21.73 27.02
N THR A 12 -3.05 22.07 28.31
CA THR A 12 -1.89 21.72 29.15
C THR A 12 -2.09 20.46 30.00
N ILE A 13 -3.33 19.98 30.12
CA ILE A 13 -3.71 18.88 31.04
C ILE A 13 -3.17 17.52 30.59
N PHE A 14 -2.85 17.34 29.29
CA PHE A 14 -2.31 16.07 28.81
C PHE A 14 -1.07 15.64 29.59
N MET A 15 -0.16 16.58 29.88
CA MET A 15 1.12 16.30 30.54
C MET A 15 0.98 16.07 32.05
N SER A 16 -0.16 16.40 32.67
CA SER A 16 -0.42 16.09 34.07
C SER A 16 -0.99 14.69 34.28
N LEU A 17 -1.34 13.97 33.21
CA LEU A 17 -1.80 12.59 33.29
C LEU A 17 -0.65 11.63 33.63
N PRO A 18 -0.90 10.61 34.47
CA PRO A 18 0.03 9.49 34.65
C PRO A 18 0.46 8.88 33.31
N SER A 19 1.70 8.37 33.26
CA SER A 19 2.32 7.84 32.04
C SER A 19 1.47 6.74 31.39
N GLU A 20 0.82 5.91 32.18
CA GLU A 20 -0.03 4.81 31.75
C GLU A 20 -1.25 5.30 30.97
N LEU A 21 -1.85 6.42 31.41
CA LEU A 21 -2.98 7.03 30.72
C LEU A 21 -2.52 7.71 29.43
N ARG A 22 -1.38 8.41 29.44
CA ARG A 22 -0.80 9.01 28.24
C ARG A 22 -0.49 7.96 27.18
N ILE A 23 0.14 6.84 27.57
CA ILE A 23 0.41 5.70 26.68
C ILE A 23 -0.88 5.11 26.13
N LYS A 24 -1.92 4.93 26.96
CA LYS A 24 -3.23 4.45 26.48
C LYS A 24 -3.84 5.40 25.45
N ILE A 25 -3.82 6.71 25.69
CA ILE A 25 -4.33 7.72 24.76
C ILE A 25 -3.55 7.66 23.43
N TRP A 26 -2.22 7.57 23.50
CA TRP A 26 -1.41 7.44 22.29
C TRP A 26 -1.72 6.17 21.52
N ARG A 27 -1.88 5.02 22.18
CA ARG A 27 -2.27 3.76 21.52
C ARG A 27 -3.64 3.88 20.85
N CYS A 28 -4.60 4.58 21.45
CA CYS A 28 -5.89 4.85 20.82
C CYS A 28 -5.80 5.75 19.58
N SER A 29 -4.70 6.50 19.43
CA SER A 29 -4.45 7.34 18.26
C SER A 29 -3.73 6.58 17.13
N PHE A 30 -3.33 5.32 17.36
CA PHE A 30 -2.68 4.52 16.33
C PHE A 30 -3.63 4.28 15.16
N PRO A 31 -3.13 4.24 13.93
CA PRO A 31 -3.98 3.82 12.82
C PRO A 31 -4.46 2.38 13.09
N GLY A 32 -5.74 2.14 12.78
CA GLY A 32 -6.27 0.79 12.70
C GLY A 32 -5.71 0.05 11.48
N PRO A 33 -6.18 -1.18 11.21
CA PRO A 33 -5.81 -1.92 10.01
C PRO A 33 -6.07 -1.08 8.77
N ARG A 34 -5.05 -0.95 7.92
CA ARG A 34 -5.10 -0.12 6.71
C ARG A 34 -4.37 -0.76 5.54
N VAL A 35 -4.76 -0.35 4.35
CA VAL A 35 -4.07 -0.67 3.09
C VAL A 35 -3.06 0.44 2.82
N VAL A 36 -1.79 0.09 2.68
CA VAL A 36 -0.69 1.06 2.53
C VAL A 36 -0.07 0.91 1.15
N PRO A 37 -0.38 1.81 0.20
CA PRO A 37 0.26 1.84 -1.10
C PRO A 37 1.76 2.06 -0.96
N VAL A 38 2.58 1.28 -1.66
CA VAL A 38 4.04 1.48 -1.70
C VAL A 38 4.46 1.80 -3.12
N ARG A 39 4.97 3.02 -3.31
CA ARG A 39 5.43 3.53 -4.60
C ARG A 39 6.84 4.09 -4.48
N PHE A 40 7.63 3.95 -5.53
CA PHE A 40 8.96 4.52 -5.58
C PHE A 40 8.92 5.92 -6.21
N GLN A 41 9.28 6.92 -5.43
CA GLN A 41 9.36 8.29 -5.91
C GLN A 41 10.76 8.56 -6.48
N ARG A 42 10.86 8.64 -7.80
CA ARG A 42 12.16 8.87 -8.49
C ARG A 42 12.81 10.21 -8.13
N SER A 43 12.01 11.26 -7.89
CA SER A 43 12.55 12.60 -7.56
C SER A 43 13.27 12.64 -6.21
N SER A 44 12.85 11.83 -5.25
CA SER A 44 13.45 11.74 -3.91
C SER A 44 14.23 10.43 -3.68
N ASN A 45 14.30 9.56 -4.69
CA ASN A 45 15.00 8.29 -4.66
C ASN A 45 14.64 7.40 -3.44
N GLN A 46 13.35 7.37 -3.09
CA GLN A 46 12.85 6.63 -1.92
C GLN A 46 11.44 6.09 -2.14
N TYR A 47 11.08 5.09 -1.35
CA TYR A 47 9.70 4.63 -1.27
C TYR A 47 8.84 5.61 -0.45
N THR A 48 7.64 5.87 -0.96
CA THR A 48 6.62 6.73 -0.36
C THR A 48 5.26 6.04 -0.41
N SER A 49 4.31 6.60 0.33
CA SER A 49 2.92 6.20 0.32
C SER A 49 2.05 7.44 0.26
N ASN A 50 0.92 7.35 -0.44
CA ASN A 50 -0.08 8.41 -0.44
C ASN A 50 -0.94 8.40 0.84
N SER A 51 -0.80 7.38 1.69
CA SER A 51 -1.41 7.38 3.01
C SER A 51 -0.82 8.52 3.86
N ALA A 52 -1.69 9.31 4.49
CA ALA A 52 -1.25 10.40 5.36
C ALA A 52 -0.26 9.87 6.42
N PRO A 53 0.90 10.53 6.59
CA PRO A 53 1.89 10.07 7.54
C PRO A 53 1.29 10.14 8.95
N PRO A 54 1.43 9.09 9.78
CA PRO A 54 0.76 9.05 11.08
C PRO A 54 1.12 10.27 11.95
N PRO A 55 0.12 11.02 12.47
CA PRO A 55 0.37 12.22 13.27
C PRO A 55 1.31 11.96 14.45
N LEU A 56 1.26 10.75 15.02
CA LEU A 56 2.12 10.28 16.11
C LEU A 56 3.62 10.46 15.87
N LEU A 57 4.06 10.47 14.61
CA LEU A 57 5.47 10.71 14.25
C LEU A 57 5.91 12.15 14.48
N TYR A 58 4.98 13.11 14.60
CA TYR A 58 5.28 14.54 14.63
C TYR A 58 4.76 15.28 15.86
N VAL A 59 3.86 14.68 16.65
CA VAL A 59 3.26 15.33 17.83
C VAL A 59 4.32 15.60 18.92
N CYS A 60 4.98 14.56 19.44
CA CYS A 60 6.03 14.71 20.46
C CYS A 60 7.01 13.53 20.46
N SER A 61 8.03 13.57 21.32
CA SER A 61 9.00 12.47 21.45
C SER A 61 8.37 11.20 22.01
N GLU A 62 7.45 11.31 22.97
CA GLU A 62 6.76 10.15 23.56
C GLU A 62 5.89 9.42 22.53
N SER A 63 5.08 10.16 21.77
CA SER A 63 4.24 9.59 20.71
C SER A 63 5.08 8.90 19.63
N ARG A 64 6.19 9.54 19.24
CA ARG A 64 7.13 9.01 18.25
C ARG A 64 7.78 7.72 18.71
N SER A 65 8.31 7.68 19.93
CA SER A 65 8.95 6.48 20.49
C SER A 65 7.97 5.32 20.58
N LEU A 66 6.73 5.58 21.02
CA LEU A 66 5.69 4.54 21.09
C LEU A 66 5.32 4.04 19.69
N PHE A 67 5.17 4.94 18.72
CA PHE A 67 4.87 4.57 17.34
C PHE A 67 5.99 3.71 16.72
N LEU A 68 7.24 4.12 16.85
CA LEU A 68 8.41 3.40 16.30
C LEU A 68 8.67 2.05 16.99
N SER A 69 8.17 1.84 18.21
CA SER A 69 8.20 0.52 18.86
C SER A 69 7.24 -0.49 18.23
N THR A 70 6.20 -0.01 17.54
CA THR A 70 5.12 -0.86 16.98
C THR A 70 5.18 -0.94 15.45
N TYR A 71 5.47 0.19 14.80
CA TYR A 71 5.56 0.29 13.34
C TYR A 71 7.02 0.26 12.89
N THR A 72 7.29 -0.53 11.86
CA THR A 72 8.63 -0.64 11.27
C THR A 72 8.68 0.17 9.97
N LYS A 73 9.79 0.90 9.74
CA LYS A 73 10.07 1.51 8.43
C LYS A 73 10.24 0.39 7.40
N PHE A 74 9.37 0.33 6.40
CA PHE A 74 9.34 -0.74 5.42
C PHE A 74 10.33 -0.51 4.28
N ILE A 75 11.37 -1.34 4.21
CA ILE A 75 12.33 -1.36 3.11
C ILE A 75 11.98 -2.49 2.15
N LEU A 76 11.55 -2.15 0.93
CA LEU A 76 11.29 -3.13 -0.12
C LEU A 76 12.61 -3.57 -0.76
N SER A 77 13.41 -2.62 -1.26
CA SER A 77 14.74 -2.89 -1.83
C SER A 77 15.81 -2.22 -0.98
N PRO A 78 16.88 -2.93 -0.52
CA PRO A 78 17.97 -2.33 0.28
C PRO A 78 18.72 -1.20 -0.41
N LYS A 79 18.54 -1.02 -1.73
CA LYS A 79 19.15 0.05 -2.52
C LYS A 79 18.57 1.43 -2.21
N TYR A 80 17.33 1.49 -1.73
CA TYR A 80 16.57 2.72 -1.59
C TYR A 80 16.05 2.89 -0.16
N ASP A 81 16.00 4.13 0.31
CA ASP A 81 15.34 4.43 1.59
C ASP A 81 13.81 4.42 1.42
N SER A 82 13.10 4.46 2.54
CA SER A 82 11.65 4.46 2.60
C SER A 82 11.15 5.42 3.66
N ALA A 83 10.07 6.13 3.37
CA ALA A 83 9.28 6.89 4.35
C ALA A 83 8.01 6.14 4.79
N VAL A 84 7.82 4.89 4.34
CA VAL A 84 6.63 4.11 4.63
C VAL A 84 6.80 3.34 5.93
N PHE A 85 5.82 3.47 6.83
CA PHE A 85 5.79 2.75 8.11
C PHE A 85 4.65 1.74 8.12
N ILE A 86 4.98 0.49 8.46
CA ILE A 86 4.06 -0.65 8.37
C ILE A 86 4.08 -1.42 9.69
N ASN A 87 2.89 -1.77 10.17
CA ASN A 87 2.69 -2.80 11.18
C ASN A 87 2.27 -4.10 10.49
N PHE A 88 3.22 -4.99 10.26
CA PHE A 88 3.03 -6.24 9.51
C PHE A 88 1.95 -7.18 10.07
N ASN A 89 1.51 -6.98 11.32
CA ASN A 89 0.46 -7.79 11.92
C ASN A 89 -0.95 -7.39 11.48
N ILE A 90 -1.15 -6.12 11.08
CA ILE A 90 -2.48 -5.57 10.81
C ILE A 90 -2.58 -4.84 9.45
N ASP A 91 -1.46 -4.31 8.95
CA ASP A 91 -1.43 -3.56 7.70
C ASP A 91 -1.32 -4.50 6.50
N THR A 92 -1.97 -4.10 5.41
CA THR A 92 -1.82 -4.75 4.10
C THR A 92 -0.95 -3.88 3.20
N ILE A 93 0.16 -4.43 2.70
CA ILE A 93 1.01 -3.75 1.72
C ILE A 93 0.31 -3.76 0.38
N PHE A 94 0.21 -2.62 -0.31
CA PHE A 94 -0.48 -2.54 -1.59
C PHE A 94 0.45 -2.05 -2.70
N PHE A 95 0.55 -2.85 -3.77
CA PHE A 95 1.27 -2.51 -4.99
C PHE A 95 0.27 -2.11 -6.06
N ASP A 96 0.01 -0.82 -6.16
CA ASP A 96 -1.06 -0.24 -6.97
C ASP A 96 -0.58 0.42 -8.26
N ASN A 97 0.75 0.49 -8.44
CA ASN A 97 1.38 1.08 -9.61
C ASN A 97 2.69 0.35 -9.92
N LEU A 98 3.11 0.33 -11.19
CA LEU A 98 4.40 -0.19 -11.64
C LEU A 98 5.60 0.52 -11.02
N GLU A 99 5.41 1.74 -10.50
CA GLU A 99 6.39 2.43 -9.68
C GLU A 99 6.68 1.72 -8.35
N CYS A 100 6.02 0.62 -7.99
CA CYS A 100 6.39 -0.18 -6.82
C CYS A 100 7.80 -0.81 -6.91
N SER A 101 8.32 -1.04 -8.12
CA SER A 101 9.67 -1.58 -8.36
C SER A 101 10.39 -0.75 -9.43
N PRO A 102 11.38 0.08 -9.05
CA PRO A 102 12.08 0.95 -10.02
C PRO A 102 12.87 0.15 -11.06
N ASP A 103 13.36 -1.03 -10.69
CA ASP A 103 14.10 -1.94 -11.57
C ASP A 103 13.17 -2.88 -12.37
N GLY A 104 11.86 -2.84 -12.11
CA GLY A 104 10.84 -3.63 -12.82
C GLY A 104 10.73 -5.10 -12.41
N ASP A 105 11.46 -5.53 -11.38
CA ASP A 105 11.39 -6.89 -10.85
C ASP A 105 10.98 -6.89 -9.37
N LEU A 106 9.66 -6.84 -9.14
CA LEU A 106 9.09 -6.85 -7.79
C LEU A 106 9.44 -8.13 -7.02
N SER A 107 9.52 -9.30 -7.67
CA SER A 107 9.95 -10.53 -7.00
C SER A 107 11.38 -10.42 -6.51
N LEU A 108 12.30 -9.89 -7.31
CA LEU A 108 13.68 -9.68 -6.89
C LEU A 108 13.78 -8.69 -5.73
N ASP A 109 13.01 -7.60 -5.78
CA ASP A 109 12.96 -6.64 -4.69
C ASP A 109 12.41 -7.28 -3.41
N LEU A 110 11.30 -8.02 -3.48
CA LEU A 110 10.77 -8.78 -2.35
C LEU A 110 11.79 -9.81 -1.82
N ALA A 111 12.53 -10.50 -2.69
CA ALA A 111 13.56 -11.45 -2.27
C ALA A 111 14.70 -10.79 -1.51
N ARG A 112 15.04 -9.54 -1.87
CA ARG A 112 16.10 -8.75 -1.23
C ARG A 112 15.62 -7.98 0.00
N SER A 113 14.30 -7.82 0.16
CA SER A 113 13.74 -7.11 1.30
C SER A 113 14.14 -7.79 2.62
N PRO A 114 14.66 -7.03 3.61
CA PRO A 114 14.88 -7.55 4.95
C PRO A 114 13.57 -7.89 5.68
N HIS A 115 12.42 -7.53 5.11
CA HIS A 115 11.11 -7.73 5.71
C HIS A 115 10.26 -8.77 5.00
N SER A 116 10.78 -9.41 3.95
CA SER A 116 10.08 -10.44 3.16
C SER A 116 9.38 -11.50 4.03
N GLY A 117 10.08 -12.03 5.04
CA GLY A 117 9.53 -12.99 6.00
C GLY A 117 8.54 -12.42 7.02
N ARG A 118 8.40 -11.09 7.11
CA ARG A 118 7.44 -10.43 8.01
C ARG A 118 6.14 -10.07 7.30
N ILE A 119 6.10 -10.06 5.96
CA ILE A 119 4.89 -9.69 5.20
C ILE A 119 3.83 -10.77 5.37
N LEU A 120 2.73 -10.44 6.05
CA LEU A 120 1.60 -11.34 6.29
C LEU A 120 0.44 -11.08 5.32
N SER A 121 0.27 -9.84 4.86
CA SER A 121 -0.81 -9.48 3.94
C SER A 121 -0.31 -8.54 2.85
N CYS A 122 -0.62 -8.89 1.61
CA CYS A 122 -0.25 -8.12 0.42
C CYS A 122 -1.48 -7.99 -0.49
N ALA A 123 -1.60 -6.84 -1.14
CA ALA A 123 -2.56 -6.56 -2.18
C ALA A 123 -1.79 -6.11 -3.43
N ILE A 124 -2.25 -6.51 -4.61
CA ILE A 124 -1.65 -6.12 -5.89
C ILE A 124 -2.79 -5.72 -6.81
N ASP A 125 -2.67 -4.56 -7.43
CA ASP A 125 -3.61 -4.13 -8.47
C ASP A 125 -3.60 -5.12 -9.64
N SER A 126 -4.77 -5.43 -10.21
CA SER A 126 -4.89 -6.45 -11.25
C SER A 126 -4.13 -6.11 -12.53
N GLN A 127 -4.04 -4.81 -12.88
CA GLN A 127 -3.27 -4.37 -14.04
C GLN A 127 -1.77 -4.50 -13.78
N VAL A 128 -1.32 -4.13 -12.57
CA VAL A 128 0.07 -4.34 -12.15
C VAL A 128 0.41 -5.83 -12.16
N TRP A 129 -0.48 -6.67 -11.64
CA TRP A 129 -0.34 -8.12 -11.63
C TRP A 129 -0.19 -8.69 -13.05
N GLU A 130 -1.02 -8.24 -13.99
CA GLU A 130 -0.92 -8.66 -15.40
C GLU A 130 0.42 -8.27 -16.03
N VAL A 131 0.84 -7.01 -15.87
CA VAL A 131 2.10 -6.52 -16.44
C VAL A 131 3.32 -7.25 -15.88
N LEU A 132 3.36 -7.52 -14.56
CA LEU A 132 4.44 -8.28 -13.92
C LEU A 132 4.60 -9.69 -14.51
N ARG A 133 3.54 -10.22 -15.11
CA ARG A 133 3.47 -11.58 -15.65
C ARG A 133 3.71 -11.65 -17.15
N VAL A 134 3.66 -10.53 -17.87
CA VAL A 134 4.06 -10.45 -19.28
C VAL A 134 5.51 -10.93 -19.46
N PHE A 135 6.39 -10.56 -18.53
CA PHE A 135 7.83 -10.86 -18.63
C PHE A 135 8.28 -12.04 -17.75
N LYS A 136 7.37 -12.65 -16.99
CA LYS A 136 7.71 -13.73 -16.04
C LYS A 136 6.92 -15.00 -16.29
N TYR A 137 7.66 -16.10 -16.46
CA TYR A 137 7.09 -17.42 -16.65
C TYR A 137 6.42 -18.00 -15.38
N ASP A 138 6.89 -17.64 -14.18
CA ASP A 138 6.36 -18.20 -12.92
C ASP A 138 5.24 -17.32 -12.33
N SER A 139 4.07 -17.91 -12.12
CA SER A 139 2.90 -17.26 -11.53
C SER A 139 2.99 -16.92 -10.07
N LEU A 140 3.91 -17.56 -9.38
CA LEU A 140 4.07 -17.44 -7.95
C LEU A 140 5.30 -16.63 -7.58
N SER A 141 5.97 -15.98 -8.55
CA SER A 141 7.31 -15.43 -8.34
C SER A 141 7.36 -14.44 -7.18
N GLU A 142 6.38 -13.56 -7.03
CA GLU A 142 6.25 -12.58 -5.95
C GLU A 142 5.82 -13.26 -4.64
N VAL A 143 4.81 -14.12 -4.71
CA VAL A 143 4.24 -14.83 -3.56
C VAL A 143 5.28 -15.72 -2.89
N MET A 144 6.14 -16.38 -3.68
CA MET A 144 7.20 -17.26 -3.19
C MET A 144 8.31 -16.52 -2.44
N ARG A 145 8.39 -15.20 -2.56
CA ARG A 145 9.35 -14.40 -1.78
C ARG A 145 8.79 -13.96 -0.44
N MET A 146 7.52 -14.24 -0.15
CA MET A 146 6.86 -13.92 1.11
C MET A 146 6.44 -15.22 1.83
N PRO A 147 7.38 -15.91 2.52
CA PRO A 147 7.14 -17.27 3.03
C PRO A 147 6.03 -17.35 4.10
N ASN A 148 5.78 -16.26 4.81
CA ASN A 148 4.78 -16.18 5.88
C ASN A 148 3.49 -15.46 5.45
N LEU A 149 3.28 -15.29 4.15
CA LEU A 149 2.09 -14.64 3.62
C LEU A 149 0.85 -15.44 4.04
N LYS A 150 -0.11 -14.76 4.65
CA LYS A 150 -1.40 -15.32 5.06
C LYS A 150 -2.50 -14.95 4.09
N THR A 151 -2.44 -13.75 3.53
CA THR A 151 -3.46 -13.24 2.62
C THR A 151 -2.81 -12.51 1.45
N ILE A 152 -3.27 -12.83 0.23
CA ILE A 152 -3.00 -12.04 -0.97
C ILE A 152 -4.32 -11.62 -1.60
N ALA A 153 -4.44 -10.34 -1.93
CA ALA A 153 -5.60 -9.81 -2.63
C ALA A 153 -5.19 -9.30 -4.03
N LEU A 154 -5.92 -9.70 -5.06
CA LEU A 154 -5.90 -9.00 -6.33
C LEU A 154 -6.97 -7.92 -6.27
N VAL A 155 -6.56 -6.67 -6.48
CA VAL A 155 -7.41 -5.50 -6.34
C VAL A 155 -7.83 -5.05 -7.73
N MET A 156 -9.12 -4.87 -7.92
CA MET A 156 -9.68 -4.13 -9.03
C MET A 156 -10.17 -2.80 -8.50
N LEU A 157 -9.50 -1.73 -8.92
CA LEU A 157 -9.99 -0.38 -8.69
C LEU A 157 -11.21 -0.18 -9.59
N ARG A 158 -12.36 0.17 -9.00
CA ARG A 158 -13.49 0.68 -9.77
C ARG A 158 -13.06 2.03 -10.29
N ASP A 159 -12.90 2.15 -11.61
CA ASP A 159 -12.60 3.41 -12.26
C ASP A 159 -13.67 4.46 -11.90
N TYR A 160 -13.43 5.23 -10.83
CA TYR A 160 -13.97 6.58 -10.71
C TYR A 160 -13.11 7.43 -11.65
N ASP A 161 -13.61 7.54 -12.88
CA ASP A 161 -13.07 8.31 -14.01
C ASP A 161 -11.84 7.72 -14.71
N GLY A 162 -12.08 7.17 -15.90
CA GLY A 162 -11.06 6.96 -16.92
C GLY A 162 -10.31 8.25 -17.25
N GLY A 163 -9.15 8.44 -16.60
CA GLY A 163 -8.31 9.61 -16.82
C GLY A 163 -6.86 9.49 -16.33
N GLY A 164 -6.40 8.29 -15.96
CA GLY A 164 -5.08 8.09 -15.35
C GLY A 164 -3.93 7.83 -16.32
N LEU A 165 -4.19 7.28 -17.51
CA LEU A 165 -3.16 6.96 -18.51
C LEU A 165 -3.17 7.87 -19.75
N ASP A 166 -4.22 8.68 -19.97
CA ASP A 166 -4.27 9.66 -21.06
C ASP A 166 -3.68 11.05 -20.71
N ARG A 167 -3.53 11.38 -19.42
CA ARG A 167 -3.08 12.73 -19.01
C ARG A 167 -1.59 13.00 -19.23
N ILE A 168 -0.77 12.01 -19.58
CA ILE A 168 0.65 12.21 -19.89
C ILE A 168 0.91 12.42 -21.40
N GLN A 169 -0.09 12.21 -22.27
CA GLN A 169 0.05 12.49 -23.72
C GLN A 169 -0.86 13.60 -24.27
N ALA A 170 -1.84 14.08 -23.51
CA ALA A 170 -2.84 15.04 -23.98
C ALA A 170 -2.45 16.53 -23.90
N GLU A 171 -1.18 16.89 -23.61
CA GLU A 171 -0.74 18.30 -23.67
C GLU A 171 -0.15 18.74 -25.02
N LYS A 172 -0.15 17.90 -26.07
CA LYS A 172 0.42 18.29 -27.37
C LYS A 172 -0.50 18.43 -28.57
N TYR A 173 -1.73 17.91 -28.57
CA TYR A 173 -2.64 18.14 -29.70
C TYR A 173 -4.08 18.19 -29.21
N GLY A 174 -4.70 19.37 -29.30
CA GLY A 174 -6.11 19.54 -28.94
C GLY A 174 -7.04 18.82 -29.92
N ARG A 175 -7.97 18.02 -29.39
CA ARG A 175 -9.32 17.81 -29.94
C ARG A 175 -10.17 16.89 -29.04
N GLU A 176 -11.41 17.34 -28.83
CA GLU A 176 -12.66 16.61 -28.52
C GLU A 176 -12.64 15.50 -27.44
N ASN A 177 -13.19 15.85 -26.26
CA ASN A 177 -13.56 14.90 -25.22
C ASN A 177 -14.69 13.98 -25.69
N THR A 178 -14.36 12.74 -26.05
CA THR A 178 -15.34 11.66 -26.16
C THR A 178 -15.53 11.03 -24.79
N LEU A 179 -16.64 11.35 -24.12
CA LEU A 179 -17.06 10.65 -22.90
C LEU A 179 -17.51 9.24 -23.29
N ILE A 180 -16.62 8.25 -23.17
CA ILE A 180 -16.97 6.85 -23.35
C ILE A 180 -17.71 6.39 -22.08
N ARG A 181 -19.04 6.28 -22.19
CA ARG A 181 -19.87 5.62 -21.18
C ARG A 181 -19.53 4.13 -21.18
N MET A 182 -18.76 3.67 -20.20
CA MET A 182 -18.47 2.23 -20.03
C MET A 182 -19.78 1.44 -19.86
N ASN A 183 -19.94 0.38 -20.67
CA ASN A 183 -21.10 -0.51 -20.60
C ASN A 183 -20.96 -1.47 -19.40
N SER A 184 -22.07 -1.77 -18.73
CA SER A 184 -22.12 -2.72 -17.59
C SER A 184 -21.51 -4.09 -17.93
N ASN A 185 -21.59 -4.50 -19.19
CA ASN A 185 -21.02 -5.76 -19.69
C ASN A 185 -19.48 -5.78 -19.62
N THR A 186 -18.83 -4.61 -19.74
CA THR A 186 -17.36 -4.50 -19.67
C THR A 186 -16.88 -4.74 -18.25
N VAL A 187 -17.53 -4.14 -17.25
CA VAL A 187 -17.18 -4.33 -15.83
C VAL A 187 -17.37 -5.78 -15.39
N GLU A 188 -18.46 -6.43 -15.81
CA GLU A 188 -18.65 -7.87 -15.55
C GLU A 188 -17.56 -8.72 -16.21
N SER A 189 -17.17 -8.39 -17.45
CA SER A 189 -16.09 -9.11 -18.14
C SER A 189 -14.73 -8.94 -17.45
N GLU A 190 -14.43 -7.75 -16.94
CA GLU A 190 -13.21 -7.48 -16.17
C GLU A 190 -13.22 -8.23 -14.85
N ILE A 191 -14.34 -8.22 -14.11
CA ILE A 191 -14.46 -8.95 -12.84
C ILE A 191 -14.22 -10.45 -13.08
N MET A 192 -14.82 -11.00 -14.15
CA MET A 192 -14.60 -12.39 -14.53
C MET A 192 -13.14 -12.67 -14.91
N HIS A 193 -12.46 -11.73 -15.56
CA HIS A 193 -11.05 -11.84 -15.92
C HIS A 193 -10.16 -11.91 -14.68
N VAL A 194 -10.31 -10.97 -13.74
CA VAL A 194 -9.51 -10.96 -12.49
C VAL A 194 -9.88 -12.13 -11.59
N GLN A 195 -11.15 -12.54 -11.56
CA GLN A 195 -11.57 -13.76 -10.88
C GLN A 195 -10.85 -15.00 -11.45
N GLY A 196 -10.66 -15.06 -12.77
CA GLY A 196 -9.83 -16.07 -13.43
C GLY A 196 -8.38 -16.07 -12.92
N TYR A 197 -7.76 -14.90 -12.75
CA TYR A 197 -6.42 -14.80 -12.15
C TYR A 197 -6.38 -15.31 -10.71
N VAL A 198 -7.38 -14.97 -9.90
CA VAL A 198 -7.51 -15.44 -8.52
C VAL A 198 -7.63 -16.96 -8.47
N ASP A 199 -8.44 -17.56 -9.33
CA ASP A 199 -8.67 -19.00 -9.33
C ASP A 199 -7.46 -19.78 -9.84
N ASN A 200 -6.77 -19.26 -10.86
CA ASN A 200 -5.48 -19.80 -11.31
C ASN A 200 -4.44 -19.74 -10.18
N LEU A 201 -4.33 -18.60 -9.49
CA LEU A 201 -3.40 -18.44 -8.38
C LEU A 201 -3.71 -19.41 -7.24
N ARG A 202 -4.99 -19.62 -6.91
CA ARG A 202 -5.42 -20.63 -5.93
C ARG A 202 -5.06 -22.04 -6.37
N ALA A 203 -5.26 -22.38 -7.64
CA ALA A 203 -4.93 -23.70 -8.17
C ALA A 203 -3.43 -23.97 -8.08
N ASP A 204 -2.59 -23.01 -8.48
CA ASP A 204 -1.13 -23.11 -8.43
C ASP A 204 -0.62 -23.22 -6.98
N LEU A 205 -1.23 -22.50 -6.04
CA LEU A 205 -0.87 -22.55 -4.62
C LEU A 205 -1.29 -23.86 -3.95
N LYS A 206 -2.43 -24.46 -4.34
CA LYS A 206 -2.88 -25.76 -3.81
C LYS A 206 -1.93 -26.92 -4.13
N GLN A 207 -1.18 -26.81 -5.22
CA GLN A 207 -0.19 -27.82 -5.61
C GLN A 207 1.07 -27.77 -4.72
N ARG A 208 1.18 -26.83 -3.78
CA ARG A 208 2.35 -26.65 -2.93
C ARG A 208 2.19 -27.30 -1.56
N VAL A 209 3.33 -27.73 -1.02
CA VAL A 209 3.48 -28.20 0.36
C VAL A 209 3.94 -27.01 1.21
N GLY A 210 3.10 -26.53 2.13
CA GLY A 210 3.45 -25.44 3.05
C GLY A 210 2.29 -24.52 3.41
N ASN A 211 2.62 -23.30 3.85
CA ASN A 211 1.66 -22.26 4.17
C ASN A 211 1.03 -21.71 2.87
N VAL A 212 -0.24 -22.02 2.65
CA VAL A 212 -1.01 -21.56 1.48
C VAL A 212 -1.75 -20.28 1.87
N PRO A 213 -1.41 -19.11 1.29
CA PRO A 213 -2.12 -17.88 1.59
C PRO A 213 -3.56 -17.92 1.07
N ASN A 214 -4.45 -17.24 1.78
CA ASN A 214 -5.80 -16.98 1.33
C ASN A 214 -5.77 -15.97 0.17
N VAL A 215 -6.24 -16.39 -1.01
CA VAL A 215 -6.32 -15.52 -2.19
C VAL A 215 -7.71 -14.90 -2.29
N GLN A 216 -7.77 -13.57 -2.40
CA GLN A 216 -9.00 -12.79 -2.44
C GLN A 216 -9.05 -11.88 -3.66
N LEU A 217 -10.27 -11.54 -4.09
CA LEU A 217 -10.55 -10.44 -5.01
C LEU A 217 -11.12 -9.28 -4.19
N TRP A 218 -10.52 -8.10 -4.29
CA TRP A 218 -11.03 -6.87 -3.68
C TRP A 218 -11.52 -5.93 -4.76
N LEU A 219 -12.70 -5.35 -4.56
CA LEU A 219 -13.23 -4.26 -5.37
C LEU A 219 -13.13 -2.99 -4.54
N LEU A 220 -12.27 -2.06 -4.93
CA LEU A 220 -12.04 -0.80 -4.21
C LEU A 220 -12.56 0.40 -5.00
#